data_AF-A0A4R8RM09-F1
#
_entry.id   AF-A0A4R8RM09-F1
#
_cell.length_a   1.000
_cell.length_b   1.000
_cell.length_c   1.000
_cell.angle_alpha   90.00
_cell.angle_beta   90.00
_cell.angle_gamma   90.00
#
_symmetry.space_group_name_H-M   'P 1'
#
loop_
_entity.id
_entity.type
_entity.pdbx_description
1 polymer ?
#
loop_
_entity_poly.entity_id
_entity_poly.type
_entity_poly.pdbx_seq_one_letter_code
_entity_poly.pdbx_strand_id
1 'polypeptide(L)'
;MRLFVVLALLGVAVSRCSGFDPTSKNNVVVYYGQGPNQGDLINQCQQPEIDVIVLSFVHLFPAQANGYPGTNFGNRCGGQVYPGPGFNGVNDPSRDQLQSNCPSLNAQIPVCQQQYGKKILLSLGGGVTTYQLTGRNEGELLATYLWHMFGPKSPDWNGPRPFDNDNSEGYIALVRLLRSLFQSASKPYYLTGAPQCIVPDANMAAMISATQFDMIFVQFYNTPSCSAATWAAANPSYAAGQPYQEAGFTYDAWAQWLSNTPSRDAQIYITLPASLDAASEGNYITPEQTKSLVGAFYCRPSFGGIAVWEATRGDNNPYNGKSFQAVMKDLLVAAAATGCENSGPSPDPSTNPGSNPNPPTNPGQSGSCGQGVGSCGSGYCCSKYGYCGTGTDYCGDECQPAFGTCGTSSPPPEPAPSPEPEPEPPTNPGPGPGQDGTCGAGIGLCGAGYCCSSSGYCGTSDAYCGSQCQPGFGKCDNVGGGGGGGAESGGGGSDGGSGNGGGGGDTGLHVSRDGSCGAGVATCRGNGDYQCCSEWGFCGATAGHCGTGCQADFGVCG
;
A
#
# COMPACT_ATOMS: atom_id res chain seq x y z
N MET A 1 -48.46 51.54 27.45
CA MET A 1 -48.01 50.15 27.27
C MET A 1 -47.36 50.04 25.91
N ARG A 2 -46.01 49.99 25.83
CA ARG A 2 -45.26 49.84 24.56
C ARG A 2 -44.74 48.40 24.49
N LEU A 3 -45.06 47.69 23.41
CA LEU A 3 -44.70 46.29 23.25
C LEU A 3 -43.28 46.16 22.69
N PHE A 4 -42.33 45.77 23.53
CA PHE A 4 -40.99 45.40 23.07
C PHE A 4 -41.02 43.98 22.48
N VAL A 5 -41.04 43.89 21.15
CA VAL A 5 -40.80 42.62 20.45
C VAL A 5 -39.30 42.34 20.47
N VAL A 6 -38.86 41.52 21.42
CA VAL A 6 -37.49 40.98 21.42
C VAL A 6 -37.41 39.96 20.29
N LEU A 7 -36.88 40.38 19.14
CA LEU A 7 -36.63 39.49 18.02
C LEU A 7 -35.44 38.60 18.35
N ALA A 8 -35.71 37.47 19.02
CA ALA A 8 -34.72 36.47 19.33
C ALA A 8 -34.20 35.83 18.03
N LEU A 9 -33.12 36.39 17.50
CA LEU A 9 -32.29 35.74 16.49
C LEU A 9 -31.67 34.49 17.12
N LEU A 10 -32.42 33.39 17.04
CA LEU A 10 -31.88 32.03 17.06
C LEU A 10 -30.95 31.92 15.84
N GLY A 11 -29.74 32.43 16.02
CA GLY A 11 -28.61 32.12 15.16
C GLY A 11 -28.36 30.63 15.27
N VAL A 12 -29.05 29.85 14.45
CA VAL A 12 -28.64 28.48 14.14
C VAL A 12 -27.20 28.61 13.69
N ALA A 13 -26.28 28.17 14.53
CA ALA A 13 -24.94 27.86 14.12
C ALA A 13 -25.07 26.71 13.12
N VAL A 14 -25.31 27.06 11.85
CA VAL A 14 -25.06 26.17 10.74
C VAL A 14 -23.57 25.91 10.81
N SER A 15 -23.21 24.81 11.49
CA SER A 15 -21.86 24.29 11.52
C SER A 15 -21.41 24.21 10.08
N ARG A 16 -20.57 25.16 9.67
CA ARG A 16 -20.03 25.18 8.32
C ARG A 16 -19.25 23.88 8.23
N CYS A 17 -19.79 22.90 7.50
CA CYS A 17 -19.07 21.69 7.18
C CYS A 17 -17.75 22.18 6.59
N SER A 18 -16.64 21.89 7.26
CA SER A 18 -15.35 22.47 6.93
C SER A 18 -14.91 21.88 5.61
N GLY A 19 -15.29 22.52 4.51
CA GLY A 19 -14.89 22.10 3.19
C GLY A 19 -13.39 22.16 3.09
N PHE A 20 -12.81 21.18 2.37
CA PHE A 20 -11.40 21.08 2.07
C PHE A 20 -10.70 22.43 1.88
N ASP A 21 -9.64 22.61 2.66
CA ASP A 21 -8.72 23.74 2.60
C ASP A 21 -7.33 23.16 2.26
N PRO A 22 -6.75 23.47 1.09
CA PRO A 22 -5.45 22.91 0.67
C PRO A 22 -4.27 23.37 1.54
N THR A 23 -4.46 24.33 2.45
CA THR A 23 -3.43 24.77 3.42
C THR A 23 -3.62 24.13 4.79
N SER A 24 -4.74 23.46 5.03
CA SER A 24 -5.02 22.75 6.27
C SER A 24 -4.26 21.43 6.36
N LYS A 25 -3.78 21.13 7.56
CA LYS A 25 -3.16 19.84 7.92
C LYS A 25 -4.19 18.78 8.36
N ASN A 26 -5.47 19.18 8.44
CA ASN A 26 -6.57 18.39 8.99
C ASN A 26 -7.45 17.77 7.91
N ASN A 27 -6.95 17.62 6.68
CA ASN A 27 -7.72 17.01 5.59
C ASN A 27 -7.70 15.48 5.70
N VAL A 28 -8.86 14.87 5.52
CA VAL A 28 -9.03 13.42 5.34
C VAL A 28 -9.51 13.16 3.92
N VAL A 29 -8.73 12.35 3.21
CA VAL A 29 -9.01 11.90 1.85
C VAL A 29 -9.45 10.44 1.91
N VAL A 30 -10.57 10.07 1.28
CA VAL A 30 -10.97 8.66 1.14
C VAL A 30 -11.02 8.24 -0.32
N TYR A 31 -10.51 7.06 -0.61
CA TYR A 31 -10.83 6.36 -1.87
C TYR A 31 -12.24 5.76 -1.76
N TYR A 32 -13.00 5.78 -2.85
CA TYR A 32 -14.36 5.24 -2.90
C TYR A 32 -14.67 4.72 -4.31
N GLY A 33 -15.35 3.58 -4.39
CA GLY A 33 -15.82 2.98 -5.65
C GLY A 33 -15.37 1.55 -5.88
N GLN A 34 -14.42 1.03 -5.10
CA GLN A 34 -13.95 -0.37 -5.15
C GLN A 34 -14.32 -1.21 -3.92
N GLY A 35 -15.08 -0.65 -2.97
CA GLY A 35 -15.41 -1.34 -1.72
C GLY A 35 -16.39 -2.51 -1.92
N PRO A 36 -16.16 -3.67 -1.29
CA PRO A 36 -17.06 -4.81 -1.39
C PRO A 36 -18.43 -4.46 -0.78
N ASN A 37 -19.50 -4.61 -1.56
CA ASN A 37 -20.86 -4.24 -1.17
C ASN A 37 -21.03 -2.77 -0.69
N GLN A 38 -20.17 -1.86 -1.16
CA GLN A 38 -20.15 -0.44 -0.76
C GLN A 38 -21.52 0.27 -0.77
N GLY A 39 -21.67 1.24 0.13
CA GLY A 39 -22.83 2.14 0.17
C GLY A 39 -22.86 3.14 -0.99
N ASP A 40 -23.92 3.96 -1.04
CA ASP A 40 -23.99 5.07 -1.99
C ASP A 40 -23.06 6.21 -1.60
N LEU A 41 -22.57 6.95 -2.60
CA LEU A 41 -21.61 8.05 -2.45
C LEU A 41 -22.11 9.12 -1.47
N ILE A 42 -23.43 9.37 -1.43
CA ILE A 42 -24.03 10.34 -0.52
C ILE A 42 -23.73 10.07 0.96
N ASN A 43 -23.53 8.80 1.35
CA ASN A 43 -23.19 8.44 2.73
C ASN A 43 -21.81 9.01 3.11
N GLN A 44 -20.83 8.89 2.20
CA GLN A 44 -19.48 9.44 2.36
C GLN A 44 -19.49 10.98 2.30
N CYS A 45 -20.41 11.56 1.53
CA CYS A 45 -20.56 13.00 1.47
C CYS A 45 -21.24 13.59 2.73
N GLN A 46 -22.06 12.81 3.42
CA GLN A 46 -22.72 13.20 4.67
C GLN A 46 -21.78 13.18 5.89
N GLN A 47 -20.76 12.32 5.88
CA GLN A 47 -19.71 12.29 6.91
C GLN A 47 -18.96 13.64 6.96
N PRO A 48 -19.05 14.44 8.04
CA PRO A 48 -18.37 15.74 8.12
C PRO A 48 -16.84 15.62 8.15
N GLU A 49 -16.31 14.47 8.58
CA GLU A 49 -14.89 14.15 8.69
C GLU A 49 -14.13 14.14 7.36
N ILE A 50 -14.75 13.66 6.28
CA ILE A 50 -14.13 13.56 4.95
C ILE A 50 -14.07 14.94 4.28
N ASP A 51 -12.94 15.35 3.73
CA ASP A 51 -12.81 16.61 2.97
C ASP A 51 -12.75 16.35 1.46
N VAL A 52 -12.15 15.22 1.08
CA VAL A 52 -11.92 14.80 -0.31
C VAL A 52 -12.36 13.35 -0.49
N ILE A 53 -13.13 13.08 -1.55
CA ILE A 53 -13.47 11.74 -2.01
C ILE A 53 -12.80 11.52 -3.37
N VAL A 54 -12.09 10.42 -3.48
CA VAL A 54 -11.35 9.99 -4.68
C VAL A 54 -12.13 8.86 -5.34
N LEU A 55 -12.88 9.19 -6.39
CA LEU A 55 -13.66 8.21 -7.14
C LEU A 55 -12.74 7.23 -7.86
N SER A 56 -12.97 5.94 -7.64
CA SER A 56 -12.05 4.85 -7.96
C SER A 56 -12.80 3.72 -8.65
N PHE A 57 -12.55 3.38 -9.91
CA PHE A 57 -11.38 3.67 -10.73
C PHE A 57 -11.69 3.83 -12.21
N VAL A 58 -10.60 4.17 -12.89
CA VAL A 58 -10.47 4.38 -14.30
C VAL A 58 -9.34 3.48 -14.76
N HIS A 59 -9.66 2.41 -15.45
CA HIS A 59 -8.81 1.23 -15.45
C HIS A 59 -8.36 0.75 -16.84
N LEU A 60 -8.85 1.39 -17.91
CA LEU A 60 -8.54 1.07 -19.32
C LEU A 60 -8.65 2.35 -20.17
N PHE A 61 -7.83 2.51 -21.23
CA PHE A 61 -7.75 3.76 -22.01
C PHE A 61 -8.09 3.51 -23.49
N PRO A 62 -8.01 4.48 -24.43
CA PRO A 62 -8.42 4.28 -25.81
C PRO A 62 -7.74 3.08 -26.47
N ALA A 63 -6.48 2.82 -26.09
CA ALA A 63 -5.69 1.68 -26.57
C ALA A 63 -6.10 0.33 -25.95
N GLN A 64 -6.57 0.28 -24.70
CA GLN A 64 -7.02 -0.95 -24.01
C GLN A 64 -8.50 -1.26 -24.25
N ALA A 65 -9.32 -0.23 -24.42
CA ALA A 65 -10.74 -0.30 -24.70
C ALA A 65 -11.02 0.05 -26.18
N ASN A 66 -12.24 0.45 -26.54
CA ASN A 66 -12.66 0.73 -27.91
C ASN A 66 -12.53 2.21 -28.31
N GLY A 67 -11.39 2.85 -28.02
CA GLY A 67 -11.18 4.28 -28.29
C GLY A 67 -11.81 5.25 -27.26
N TYR A 68 -12.87 4.82 -26.56
CA TYR A 68 -13.27 5.38 -25.26
C TYR A 68 -12.69 4.53 -24.12
N PRO A 69 -12.40 5.12 -22.96
CA PRO A 69 -11.77 4.42 -21.83
C PRO A 69 -12.74 3.63 -20.96
N GLY A 70 -12.21 2.71 -20.15
CA GLY A 70 -12.98 1.90 -19.20
C GLY A 70 -13.07 2.49 -17.80
N THR A 71 -14.29 2.61 -17.30
CA THR A 71 -14.58 2.99 -15.90
C THR A 71 -15.12 1.79 -15.13
N ASN A 72 -14.72 1.69 -13.86
CA ASN A 72 -15.24 0.68 -12.94
C ASN A 72 -15.46 1.34 -11.59
N PHE A 73 -16.70 1.46 -11.13
CA PHE A 73 -17.04 1.96 -9.79
C PHE A 73 -17.75 0.87 -8.99
N GLY A 74 -17.27 -0.38 -9.13
CA GLY A 74 -17.83 -1.56 -8.51
C GLY A 74 -19.33 -1.67 -8.83
N ASN A 75 -20.11 -1.91 -7.77
CA ASN A 75 -21.57 -2.04 -7.85
C ASN A 75 -22.36 -0.71 -7.99
N ARG A 76 -21.74 0.41 -8.42
CA ARG A 76 -22.43 1.73 -8.56
C ARG A 76 -22.95 2.07 -9.96
N CYS A 77 -22.67 1.24 -10.97
CA CYS A 77 -23.15 1.44 -12.33
C CYS A 77 -23.89 0.19 -12.84
N GLY A 78 -24.82 0.37 -13.78
CA GLY A 78 -25.73 -0.67 -14.26
C GLY A 78 -25.12 -1.67 -15.27
N GLY A 79 -23.82 -1.56 -15.57
CA GLY A 79 -23.12 -2.42 -16.53
C GLY A 79 -23.25 -2.00 -18.00
N GLN A 80 -24.20 -1.11 -18.34
CA GLN A 80 -24.30 -0.56 -19.69
C GLN A 80 -23.11 0.36 -19.98
N VAL A 81 -22.61 0.30 -21.21
CA VAL A 81 -21.45 1.06 -21.69
C VAL A 81 -21.84 1.99 -22.86
N TYR A 82 -21.01 3.00 -23.13
CA TYR A 82 -21.12 3.79 -24.37
C TYR A 82 -20.39 3.08 -25.51
N PRO A 83 -20.95 3.08 -26.75
CA PRO A 83 -20.24 2.54 -27.90
C PRO A 83 -19.03 3.41 -28.24
N GLY A 84 -17.86 2.76 -28.33
CA GLY A 84 -16.60 3.39 -28.62
C GLY A 84 -16.42 3.78 -30.10
N PRO A 85 -15.63 4.84 -30.40
CA PRO A 85 -15.32 5.23 -31.78
C PRO A 85 -14.35 4.26 -32.47
N GLY A 86 -13.66 3.39 -31.72
CA GLY A 86 -12.51 2.63 -32.18
C GLY A 86 -11.18 3.37 -31.93
N PHE A 87 -10.09 2.61 -32.00
CA PHE A 87 -8.72 3.11 -31.80
C PHE A 87 -7.83 2.67 -32.96
N ASN A 88 -7.00 3.58 -33.48
CA ASN A 88 -6.10 3.35 -34.63
C ASN A 88 -6.76 2.64 -35.84
N GLY A 89 -8.02 2.98 -36.12
CA GLY A 89 -8.81 2.41 -37.23
C GLY A 89 -9.49 1.07 -36.95
N VAL A 90 -9.30 0.48 -35.77
CA VAL A 90 -9.99 -0.74 -35.31
C VAL A 90 -11.13 -0.35 -34.38
N ASN A 91 -12.37 -0.75 -34.71
CA ASN A 91 -13.52 -0.65 -33.81
C ASN A 91 -13.92 -2.07 -33.37
N ASP A 92 -13.92 -2.30 -32.06
CA ASP A 92 -14.23 -3.56 -31.41
C ASP A 92 -15.18 -3.32 -30.23
N PRO A 93 -16.51 -3.44 -30.44
CA PRO A 93 -17.51 -3.22 -29.40
C PRO A 93 -17.41 -4.18 -28.19
N SER A 94 -16.66 -5.30 -28.28
CA SER A 94 -16.40 -6.13 -27.10
C SER A 94 -15.49 -5.45 -26.07
N ARG A 95 -14.81 -4.37 -26.50
CA ARG A 95 -13.92 -3.53 -25.69
C ARG A 95 -14.57 -2.19 -25.30
N ASP A 96 -15.88 -2.04 -25.48
CA ASP A 96 -16.66 -0.93 -24.92
C ASP A 96 -16.70 -1.09 -23.38
N GLN A 97 -16.09 -0.16 -22.65
CA GLN A 97 -15.90 -0.26 -21.19
C GLN A 97 -16.29 1.02 -20.43
N LEU A 98 -16.71 2.08 -21.14
CA LEU A 98 -17.10 3.34 -20.52
C LEU A 98 -18.53 3.25 -19.97
N GLN A 99 -18.69 3.08 -18.66
CA GLN A 99 -20.02 2.93 -18.03
C GLN A 99 -20.92 4.13 -18.35
N SER A 100 -22.04 3.87 -19.04
CA SER A 100 -23.00 4.89 -19.48
C SER A 100 -24.15 5.13 -18.50
N ASN A 101 -24.34 4.20 -17.55
CA ASN A 101 -25.45 4.22 -16.60
C ASN A 101 -24.94 4.15 -15.14
N CYS A 102 -24.53 5.30 -14.59
CA CYS A 102 -24.12 5.46 -13.19
C CYS A 102 -25.04 6.46 -12.45
N PRO A 103 -26.33 6.13 -12.25
CA PRO A 103 -27.36 7.12 -11.92
C PRO A 103 -27.19 7.73 -10.52
N SER A 104 -26.79 6.94 -9.51
CA SER A 104 -26.54 7.46 -8.17
C SER A 104 -25.33 8.40 -8.15
N LEU A 105 -24.21 8.03 -8.77
CA LEU A 105 -23.03 8.90 -8.88
C LEU A 105 -23.36 10.22 -9.59
N ASN A 106 -24.06 10.15 -10.73
CA ASN A 106 -24.46 11.33 -11.50
C ASN A 106 -25.34 12.31 -10.69
N ALA A 107 -26.24 11.78 -9.84
CA ALA A 107 -27.08 12.60 -8.97
C ALA A 107 -26.35 13.12 -7.72
N GLN A 108 -25.42 12.33 -7.16
CA GLN A 108 -24.83 12.59 -5.84
C GLN A 108 -23.57 13.46 -5.92
N ILE A 109 -22.73 13.34 -6.96
CA ILE A 109 -21.51 14.15 -7.13
C ILE A 109 -21.78 15.67 -7.02
N PRO A 110 -22.82 16.26 -7.67
CA PRO A 110 -23.15 17.67 -7.50
C PRO A 110 -23.54 18.02 -6.06
N VAL A 111 -24.29 17.16 -5.38
CA VAL A 111 -24.73 17.35 -3.99
C VAL A 111 -23.51 17.35 -3.04
N CYS A 112 -22.59 16.40 -3.22
CA CYS A 112 -21.33 16.35 -2.48
C CYS A 112 -20.50 17.63 -2.59
N GLN A 113 -20.40 18.19 -3.81
CA GLN A 113 -19.65 19.43 -4.06
C GLN A 113 -20.38 20.68 -3.52
N GLN A 114 -21.70 20.76 -3.69
CA GLN A 114 -22.48 21.99 -3.45
C GLN A 114 -23.08 22.09 -2.05
N GLN A 115 -23.62 20.99 -1.52
CA GLN A 115 -24.25 20.95 -0.19
C GLN A 115 -23.26 20.60 0.92
N TYR A 116 -22.33 19.68 0.65
CA TYR A 116 -21.40 19.15 1.64
C TYR A 116 -19.95 19.67 1.49
N GLY A 117 -19.68 20.52 0.48
CA GLY A 117 -18.39 21.21 0.28
C GLY A 117 -17.21 20.31 -0.13
N LYS A 118 -17.43 19.00 -0.28
CA LYS A 118 -16.41 17.98 -0.54
C LYS A 118 -15.72 18.23 -1.87
N LYS A 119 -14.42 17.97 -1.97
CA LYS A 119 -13.78 17.82 -3.30
C LYS A 119 -14.02 16.40 -3.77
N ILE A 120 -14.52 16.29 -5.00
CA ILE A 120 -14.60 15.01 -5.70
C ILE A 120 -13.44 15.01 -6.70
N LEU A 121 -12.42 14.23 -6.38
CA LEU A 121 -11.37 13.86 -7.32
C LEU A 121 -11.78 12.56 -8.02
N LEU A 122 -11.09 12.25 -9.11
CA LEU A 122 -11.19 10.96 -9.78
C LEU A 122 -9.77 10.40 -9.87
N SER A 123 -9.56 9.17 -9.37
CA SER A 123 -8.29 8.48 -9.54
C SER A 123 -8.25 7.80 -10.89
N LEU A 124 -7.14 8.03 -11.56
CA LEU A 124 -6.70 7.28 -12.72
C LEU A 124 -5.95 6.04 -12.20
N GLY A 125 -6.05 4.92 -12.91
CA GLY A 125 -5.36 3.68 -12.58
C GLY A 125 -6.07 2.75 -11.58
N GLY A 126 -5.29 2.15 -10.68
CA GLY A 126 -5.72 1.16 -9.69
C GLY A 126 -4.79 -0.06 -9.63
N GLY A 127 -5.14 -1.07 -8.84
CA GLY A 127 -4.29 -2.26 -8.59
C GLY A 127 -4.18 -3.28 -9.74
N VAL A 128 -4.38 -2.88 -11.00
CA VAL A 128 -4.32 -3.78 -12.17
C VAL A 128 -3.24 -3.32 -13.15
N THR A 129 -2.45 -4.26 -13.69
CA THR A 129 -1.24 -3.96 -14.46
C THR A 129 -1.45 -3.82 -15.97
N THR A 130 -2.70 -3.90 -16.45
CA THR A 130 -3.05 -4.04 -17.86
C THR A 130 -3.19 -2.72 -18.64
N TYR A 131 -2.96 -1.58 -17.98
CA TYR A 131 -3.32 -0.26 -18.48
C TYR A 131 -2.08 0.57 -18.83
N GLN A 132 -2.08 1.21 -20.01
CA GLN A 132 -0.95 2.00 -20.51
C GLN A 132 -1.27 2.90 -21.71
N LEU A 133 -0.57 4.02 -21.82
CA LEU A 133 -0.47 4.88 -22.99
C LEU A 133 0.56 4.32 -23.98
N THR A 134 0.68 4.98 -25.14
CA THR A 134 1.65 4.61 -26.17
C THR A 134 2.30 5.83 -26.84
N GLY A 135 2.38 6.97 -26.15
CA GLY A 135 3.04 8.15 -26.67
C GLY A 135 2.41 9.51 -26.31
N ARG A 136 3.09 10.55 -26.76
CA ARG A 136 2.75 11.95 -26.51
C ARG A 136 1.42 12.38 -27.14
N ASN A 137 1.15 12.00 -28.39
CA ASN A 137 -0.08 12.40 -29.09
C ASN A 137 -1.29 11.77 -28.40
N GLU A 138 -1.12 10.53 -27.97
CA GLU A 138 -2.08 9.73 -27.22
C GLU A 138 -2.34 10.40 -25.87
N GLY A 139 -1.28 10.90 -25.19
CA GLY A 139 -1.33 11.72 -23.97
C GLY A 139 -1.98 13.11 -24.10
N GLU A 140 -1.81 13.80 -25.23
CA GLU A 140 -2.45 15.10 -25.50
C GLU A 140 -3.95 14.93 -25.87
N LEU A 141 -4.27 13.90 -26.66
CA LEU A 141 -5.65 13.46 -26.92
C LEU A 141 -6.33 13.03 -25.61
N LEU A 142 -5.60 12.31 -24.76
CA LEU A 142 -5.96 11.97 -23.40
C LEU A 142 -6.40 13.17 -22.59
N ALA A 143 -5.58 14.24 -22.57
CA ALA A 143 -5.87 15.41 -21.78
C ALA A 143 -7.01 16.25 -22.34
N THR A 144 -7.20 16.23 -23.66
CA THR A 144 -8.36 16.84 -24.31
C THR A 144 -9.65 16.19 -23.82
N TYR A 145 -9.70 14.85 -23.85
CA TYR A 145 -10.78 14.09 -23.22
C TYR A 145 -10.82 14.32 -21.68
N LEU A 146 -9.68 14.31 -20.96
CA LEU A 146 -9.58 14.72 -19.54
C LEU A 146 -9.87 16.21 -19.29
N TRP A 147 -10.24 16.99 -20.30
CA TRP A 147 -10.69 18.36 -20.09
C TRP A 147 -12.17 18.55 -20.37
N HIS A 148 -12.66 18.01 -21.48
CA HIS A 148 -14.05 18.21 -21.85
C HIS A 148 -15.06 17.45 -20.98
N MET A 149 -14.69 16.28 -20.44
CA MET A 149 -15.69 15.26 -20.08
C MET A 149 -16.15 15.16 -18.59
N PHE A 150 -15.39 15.68 -17.60
CA PHE A 150 -15.77 15.82 -16.17
C PHE A 150 -15.32 17.19 -15.58
N GLY A 151 -14.90 18.11 -16.44
CA GLY A 151 -14.37 19.42 -16.07
C GLY A 151 -15.51 20.42 -15.85
N PRO A 152 -15.30 21.70 -16.14
CA PRO A 152 -16.41 22.60 -16.41
C PRO A 152 -17.18 22.02 -17.61
N LYS A 153 -18.51 21.85 -17.48
CA LYS A 153 -19.32 21.39 -18.61
C LYS A 153 -19.30 22.47 -19.70
N SER A 154 -18.55 22.21 -20.78
CA SER A 154 -18.62 23.04 -21.99
C SER A 154 -20.01 22.89 -22.64
N PRO A 155 -20.66 23.98 -23.10
CA PRO A 155 -21.90 23.88 -23.87
C PRO A 155 -21.73 23.08 -25.17
N ASP A 156 -20.55 23.14 -25.77
CA ASP A 156 -20.23 22.59 -27.08
C ASP A 156 -19.73 21.13 -27.01
N TRP A 157 -19.89 20.46 -25.87
CA TRP A 157 -19.35 19.12 -25.61
C TRP A 157 -20.37 18.12 -25.06
N ASN A 158 -20.36 16.91 -25.62
CA ASN A 158 -21.42 15.89 -25.45
C ASN A 158 -20.93 14.48 -25.02
N GLY A 159 -19.77 14.31 -24.35
CA GLY A 159 -19.23 12.96 -24.00
C GLY A 159 -18.48 12.77 -22.66
N PRO A 160 -18.03 11.53 -22.31
CA PRO A 160 -17.50 11.13 -20.98
C PRO A 160 -16.02 10.57 -20.97
N ARG A 161 -15.29 10.72 -19.83
CA ARG A 161 -13.80 10.59 -19.61
C ARG A 161 -13.31 9.12 -19.37
N PRO A 162 -12.12 8.65 -18.81
CA PRO A 162 -10.74 9.13 -18.35
C PRO A 162 -9.47 8.15 -18.45
N PHE A 163 -8.17 8.43 -18.01
CA PHE A 163 -6.94 7.64 -18.47
C PHE A 163 -5.46 7.64 -17.82
N ASP A 164 -4.52 6.68 -18.16
CA ASP A 164 -3.07 6.51 -17.65
C ASP A 164 -1.87 5.88 -18.54
N ASN A 165 -0.59 6.21 -18.20
CA ASN A 165 0.75 5.48 -18.20
C ASN A 165 1.62 4.97 -19.42
N ASP A 166 2.78 5.60 -19.74
CA ASP A 166 3.76 5.17 -20.78
C ASP A 166 5.24 5.64 -20.56
N ASN A 167 6.01 5.02 -19.67
CA ASN A 167 7.24 5.66 -19.10
C ASN A 167 6.95 7.09 -18.57
N SER A 168 5.68 7.35 -18.28
CA SER A 168 5.09 8.66 -18.03
C SER A 168 5.14 9.73 -19.14
N GLU A 169 5.56 9.52 -20.38
CA GLU A 169 5.63 10.63 -21.36
C GLU A 169 4.25 11.23 -21.71
N GLY A 170 3.29 10.38 -22.05
CA GLY A 170 1.88 10.71 -22.23
C GLY A 170 1.16 11.08 -20.92
N TYR A 171 1.56 10.55 -19.76
CA TYR A 171 1.12 11.09 -18.45
C TYR A 171 1.63 12.53 -18.23
N ILE A 172 2.86 12.84 -18.62
CA ILE A 172 3.47 14.16 -18.47
C ILE A 172 2.79 15.14 -19.43
N ALA A 173 2.53 14.72 -20.67
CA ALA A 173 1.68 15.46 -21.62
C ALA A 173 0.27 15.69 -21.05
N LEU A 174 -0.33 14.65 -20.46
CA LEU A 174 -1.64 14.70 -19.81
C LEU A 174 -1.68 15.78 -18.71
N VAL A 175 -0.77 15.69 -17.74
CA VAL A 175 -0.73 16.56 -16.56
C VAL A 175 -0.36 18.00 -16.96
N ARG A 176 0.52 18.20 -17.95
CA ARG A 176 0.82 19.53 -18.52
C ARG A 176 -0.39 20.17 -19.18
N LEU A 177 -1.09 19.45 -20.05
CA LEU A 177 -2.24 19.98 -20.77
C LEU A 177 -3.44 20.20 -19.83
N LEU A 178 -3.64 19.32 -18.83
CA LEU A 178 -4.56 19.58 -17.71
C LEU A 178 -4.21 20.89 -16.98
N ARG A 179 -2.95 21.09 -16.58
CA ARG A 179 -2.51 22.32 -15.90
C ARG A 179 -2.74 23.58 -16.74
N SER A 180 -2.55 23.54 -18.06
CA SER A 180 -2.87 24.70 -18.91
C SER A 180 -4.38 24.96 -18.99
N LEU A 181 -5.20 23.91 -19.04
CA LEU A 181 -6.64 24.04 -19.16
C LEU A 181 -7.30 24.47 -17.83
N PHE A 182 -6.73 24.06 -16.69
CA PHE A 182 -7.11 24.53 -15.36
C PHE A 182 -6.99 26.06 -15.20
N GLN A 183 -6.04 26.71 -15.88
CA GLN A 183 -5.89 28.18 -15.85
C GLN A 183 -7.07 28.91 -16.51
N SER A 184 -7.79 28.24 -17.41
CA SER A 184 -9.00 28.76 -18.08
C SER A 184 -10.31 28.40 -17.37
N ALA A 185 -10.24 27.69 -16.25
CA ALA A 185 -11.39 27.08 -15.60
C ALA A 185 -12.25 28.07 -14.79
N SER A 186 -13.57 27.85 -14.78
CA SER A 186 -14.52 28.65 -13.97
C SER A 186 -14.53 28.31 -12.47
N LYS A 187 -13.72 27.33 -12.02
CA LYS A 187 -13.49 26.98 -10.62
C LYS A 187 -12.10 26.35 -10.45
N PRO A 188 -11.50 26.34 -9.25
CA PRO A 188 -10.23 25.64 -9.01
C PRO A 188 -10.32 24.14 -9.30
N TYR A 189 -9.24 23.59 -9.84
CA TYR A 189 -9.03 22.17 -10.07
C TYR A 189 -7.68 21.75 -9.45
N TYR A 190 -7.61 20.49 -9.03
CA TYR A 190 -6.44 19.91 -8.36
C TYR A 190 -5.95 18.68 -9.13
N LEU A 191 -4.64 18.46 -9.08
CA LEU A 191 -3.92 17.32 -9.63
C LEU A 191 -3.16 16.63 -8.50
N THR A 192 -3.36 15.33 -8.36
CA THR A 192 -2.87 14.55 -7.22
C THR A 192 -2.14 13.29 -7.67
N GLY A 193 -1.00 12.98 -7.05
CA GLY A 193 -0.30 11.72 -7.24
C GLY A 193 -0.63 10.71 -6.14
N ALA A 194 -0.50 9.41 -6.43
CA ALA A 194 -0.69 8.32 -5.45
C ALA A 194 0.47 7.29 -5.49
N PRO A 195 1.73 7.72 -5.30
CA PRO A 195 2.91 6.85 -5.37
C PRO A 195 2.96 5.83 -4.23
N GLN A 196 3.75 4.78 -4.38
CA GLN A 196 4.17 3.94 -3.23
C GLN A 196 5.26 4.64 -2.42
N CYS A 197 5.58 4.13 -1.21
CA CYS A 197 6.46 4.84 -0.30
C CYS A 197 7.95 4.90 -0.73
N ILE A 198 8.43 4.13 -1.70
CA ILE A 198 9.83 4.23 -2.19
C ILE A 198 10.08 5.61 -2.82
N VAL A 199 11.22 6.23 -2.50
CA VAL A 199 11.64 7.52 -3.04
C VAL A 199 12.82 7.34 -4.02
N PRO A 200 12.72 7.80 -5.27
CA PRO A 200 11.49 8.22 -5.97
C PRO A 200 10.66 7.00 -6.43
N ASP A 201 9.33 7.13 -6.47
CA ASP A 201 8.43 6.04 -6.89
C ASP A 201 8.59 5.71 -8.39
N ALA A 202 8.71 4.42 -8.71
CA ALA A 202 9.01 3.96 -10.07
C ALA A 202 7.96 4.35 -11.15
N ASN A 203 6.71 4.63 -10.76
CA ASN A 203 5.63 4.98 -11.67
C ASN A 203 5.39 6.50 -11.75
N MET A 204 5.69 7.23 -10.67
CA MET A 204 5.43 8.66 -10.53
C MET A 204 6.66 9.56 -10.58
N ALA A 205 7.88 9.02 -10.49
CA ALA A 205 9.14 9.76 -10.50
C ALA A 205 9.21 10.78 -11.64
N ALA A 206 8.96 10.30 -12.87
CA ALA A 206 9.01 11.11 -14.07
C ALA A 206 7.89 12.18 -14.10
N MET A 207 6.64 11.80 -13.79
CA MET A 207 5.51 12.74 -13.69
C MET A 207 5.80 13.91 -12.75
N ILE A 208 6.18 13.62 -11.50
CA ILE A 208 6.36 14.62 -10.44
C ILE A 208 7.61 15.47 -10.69
N SER A 209 8.66 14.91 -11.31
CA SER A 209 9.85 15.67 -11.73
C SER A 209 9.54 16.65 -12.87
N ALA A 210 8.63 16.28 -13.77
CA ALA A 210 8.35 17.01 -15.01
C ALA A 210 7.15 17.97 -14.95
N THR A 211 6.35 17.91 -13.88
CA THR A 211 5.07 18.63 -13.72
C THR A 211 4.75 18.97 -12.25
N GLN A 212 3.84 19.92 -12.02
CA GLN A 212 3.38 20.31 -10.69
C GLN A 212 2.11 19.52 -10.29
N PHE A 213 2.14 18.91 -9.12
CA PHE A 213 0.98 18.37 -8.38
C PHE A 213 0.65 19.27 -7.18
N ASP A 214 -0.60 19.26 -6.71
CA ASP A 214 -1.02 20.03 -5.52
C ASP A 214 -0.97 19.18 -4.24
N MET A 215 -1.15 17.86 -4.38
CA MET A 215 -1.13 16.90 -3.26
C MET A 215 -0.52 15.57 -3.71
N ILE A 216 0.18 14.89 -2.80
CA ILE A 216 0.75 13.56 -3.02
C ILE A 216 0.25 12.61 -1.92
N PHE A 217 -0.52 11.59 -2.32
CA PHE A 217 -1.13 10.59 -1.45
C PHE A 217 -0.21 9.36 -1.38
N VAL A 218 0.89 9.45 -0.63
CA VAL A 218 1.90 8.37 -0.56
C VAL A 218 1.34 7.13 0.13
N GLN A 219 1.35 6.00 -0.58
CA GLN A 219 0.92 4.69 -0.07
C GLN A 219 2.00 4.10 0.85
N PHE A 220 1.85 4.28 2.16
CA PHE A 220 2.75 3.75 3.19
C PHE A 220 2.35 2.32 3.64
N TYR A 221 1.94 1.49 2.68
CA TYR A 221 1.53 0.09 2.87
C TYR A 221 1.96 -0.75 1.65
N ASN A 222 1.86 -2.08 1.78
CA ASN A 222 2.30 -3.11 0.84
C ASN A 222 3.81 -3.16 0.52
N THR A 223 4.59 -2.14 0.91
CA THR A 223 6.06 -2.12 0.80
C THR A 223 6.69 -2.04 2.21
N PRO A 224 7.09 -3.18 2.82
CA PRO A 224 7.56 -3.22 4.21
C PRO A 224 8.80 -2.37 4.52
N SER A 225 9.67 -2.12 3.54
CA SER A 225 10.88 -1.31 3.71
C SER A 225 10.63 0.17 3.97
N CYS A 226 9.39 0.65 3.80
CA CYS A 226 9.00 2.04 4.10
C CYS A 226 7.58 2.19 4.68
N SER A 227 6.95 1.10 5.14
CA SER A 227 5.54 1.13 5.58
C SER A 227 5.32 1.85 6.92
N ALA A 228 4.11 2.39 7.09
CA ALA A 228 3.65 2.97 8.36
C ALA A 228 3.59 1.92 9.48
N ALA A 229 3.32 0.65 9.15
CA ALA A 229 3.32 -0.46 10.10
C ALA A 229 4.73 -0.79 10.62
N THR A 230 5.75 -0.74 9.75
CA THR A 230 7.15 -0.90 10.12
C THR A 230 7.58 0.19 11.11
N TRP A 231 7.18 1.44 10.85
CA TRP A 231 7.41 2.56 11.78
C TRP A 231 6.69 2.34 13.12
N ALA A 232 5.41 1.98 13.10
CA ALA A 232 4.62 1.76 14.31
C ALA A 232 5.15 0.60 15.17
N ALA A 233 5.63 -0.48 14.55
CA ALA A 233 6.23 -1.62 15.23
C ALA A 233 7.59 -1.27 15.88
N ALA A 234 8.38 -0.40 15.25
CA ALA A 234 9.64 0.11 15.82
C ALA A 234 9.44 1.19 16.90
N ASN A 235 8.26 1.82 16.95
CA ASN A 235 7.97 2.96 17.83
C ASN A 235 6.74 2.75 18.75
N PRO A 236 6.61 1.59 19.44
CA PRO A 236 5.37 1.22 20.15
C PRO A 236 5.04 2.09 21.36
N SER A 237 6.01 2.85 21.88
CA SER A 237 5.87 3.74 23.04
C SER A 237 6.09 5.22 22.70
N TYR A 238 6.01 5.59 21.42
CA TYR A 238 6.23 6.97 20.98
C TYR A 238 5.19 7.95 21.55
N ALA A 239 5.66 9.14 21.90
CA ALA A 239 4.84 10.29 22.25
C ALA A 239 5.34 11.54 21.49
N ALA A 240 4.43 12.43 21.10
CA ALA A 240 4.74 13.60 20.28
C ALA A 240 5.90 14.43 20.87
N GLY A 241 6.87 14.76 20.03
CA GLY A 241 8.07 15.52 20.42
C GLY A 241 9.19 14.71 21.10
N GLN A 242 9.03 13.40 21.27
CA GLN A 242 10.15 12.49 21.61
C GLN A 242 10.97 12.13 20.36
N PRO A 243 12.20 11.58 20.50
CA PRO A 243 12.88 10.89 19.40
C PRO A 243 12.12 9.61 18.98
N TYR A 244 12.34 9.18 17.74
CA TYR A 244 11.79 7.95 17.17
C TYR A 244 12.83 7.24 16.30
N GLN A 245 12.64 5.93 16.07
CA GLN A 245 13.39 5.18 15.07
C GLN A 245 12.78 5.41 13.68
N GLU A 246 13.58 5.78 12.68
CA GLU A 246 13.08 6.03 11.32
C GLU A 246 12.44 4.77 10.69
N ALA A 247 12.99 3.58 10.97
CA ALA A 247 12.46 2.29 10.53
C ALA A 247 12.14 2.19 9.01
N GLY A 248 12.88 2.94 8.19
CA GLY A 248 12.69 3.03 6.74
C GLY A 248 11.56 3.95 6.29
N PHE A 249 10.81 4.59 7.20
CA PHE A 249 9.66 5.41 6.87
C PHE A 249 10.04 6.71 6.13
N THR A 250 9.76 6.74 4.83
CA THR A 250 10.31 7.70 3.87
C THR A 250 9.64 9.08 3.84
N TYR A 251 8.78 9.44 4.79
CA TYR A 251 8.03 10.71 4.73
C TYR A 251 8.93 11.95 4.53
N ASP A 252 10.00 12.07 5.31
CA ASP A 252 10.91 13.21 5.20
C ASP A 252 11.78 13.14 3.93
N ALA A 253 12.07 11.93 3.42
CA ALA A 253 12.71 11.75 2.12
C ALA A 253 11.79 12.17 0.96
N TRP A 254 10.48 11.91 1.06
CA TRP A 254 9.47 12.42 0.13
C TRP A 254 9.43 13.95 0.13
N ALA A 255 9.40 14.58 1.30
CA ALA A 255 9.45 16.04 1.43
C ALA A 255 10.74 16.64 0.85
N GLN A 256 11.89 16.06 1.16
CA GLN A 256 13.19 16.48 0.64
C GLN A 256 13.27 16.33 -0.88
N TRP A 257 12.79 15.22 -1.43
CA TRP A 257 12.78 15.00 -2.88
C TRP A 257 11.85 16.00 -3.59
N LEU A 258 10.60 16.15 -3.13
CA LEU A 258 9.62 17.07 -3.70
C LEU A 258 10.12 18.52 -3.77
N SER A 259 10.89 18.97 -2.77
CA SER A 259 11.46 20.34 -2.74
C SER A 259 12.30 20.69 -3.98
N ASN A 260 12.88 19.69 -4.65
CA ASN A 260 13.71 19.84 -5.84
C ASN A 260 12.91 19.77 -7.15
N THR A 261 11.61 19.48 -7.09
CA THR A 261 10.71 19.32 -8.25
C THR A 261 9.85 20.57 -8.51
N PRO A 262 9.02 20.61 -9.56
CA PRO A 262 7.93 21.57 -9.69
C PRO A 262 6.81 21.39 -8.64
N SER A 263 6.75 20.25 -7.95
CA SER A 263 5.76 19.90 -6.92
C SER A 263 6.21 20.22 -5.49
N ARG A 264 7.13 21.19 -5.32
CA ARG A 264 7.73 21.56 -4.02
C ARG A 264 6.75 22.03 -2.95
N ASP A 265 5.64 22.63 -3.36
CA ASP A 265 4.59 23.16 -2.48
C ASP A 265 3.46 22.13 -2.23
N ALA A 266 3.55 20.94 -2.82
CA ALA A 266 2.52 19.92 -2.75
C ALA A 266 2.37 19.36 -1.33
N GLN A 267 1.13 19.22 -0.87
CA GLN A 267 0.87 18.63 0.44
C GLN A 267 0.95 17.10 0.39
N ILE A 268 1.78 16.52 1.24
CA ILE A 268 1.97 15.08 1.41
C ILE A 268 0.93 14.56 2.40
N TYR A 269 0.24 13.50 2.02
CA TYR A 269 -0.67 12.76 2.88
C TYR A 269 -0.07 11.39 3.16
N ILE A 270 -0.17 10.95 4.41
CA ILE A 270 0.11 9.56 4.76
C ILE A 270 -1.12 8.75 4.36
N THR A 271 -1.03 7.93 3.31
CA THR A 271 -2.12 7.03 2.91
C THR A 271 -2.01 5.72 3.69
N LEU A 272 -3.10 5.34 4.38
CA LEU A 272 -3.20 4.16 5.24
C LEU A 272 -4.32 3.23 4.78
N PRO A 273 -4.17 1.90 4.97
CA PRO A 273 -5.26 0.96 4.80
C PRO A 273 -6.26 1.07 5.96
N ALA A 274 -7.55 1.06 5.65
CA ALA A 274 -8.61 1.38 6.62
C ALA A 274 -9.04 0.20 7.50
N SER A 275 -8.64 -1.03 7.15
CA SER A 275 -8.91 -2.27 7.88
C SER A 275 -7.75 -3.26 7.66
N LEU A 276 -7.71 -4.34 8.46
CA LEU A 276 -6.77 -5.45 8.31
C LEU A 276 -6.80 -6.08 6.90
N ASP A 277 -7.96 -6.08 6.24
CA ASP A 277 -8.21 -6.68 4.92
C ASP A 277 -8.36 -5.66 3.78
N ALA A 278 -7.90 -4.41 4.00
CA ALA A 278 -7.82 -3.37 2.97
C ALA A 278 -6.51 -3.42 2.16
N ALA A 279 -5.48 -4.07 2.70
CA ALA A 279 -4.13 -4.17 2.13
C ALA A 279 -3.55 -5.58 2.40
N SER A 280 -2.30 -5.83 2.00
CA SER A 280 -1.58 -7.05 2.38
C SER A 280 -1.41 -7.14 3.90
N GLU A 281 -1.37 -8.37 4.43
CA GLU A 281 -1.28 -8.63 5.87
C GLU A 281 -0.15 -7.84 6.56
N GLY A 282 -0.38 -7.43 7.81
CA GLY A 282 0.60 -6.69 8.62
C GLY A 282 0.74 -5.20 8.28
N ASN A 283 0.04 -4.66 7.28
CA ASN A 283 0.17 -3.25 6.87
C ASN A 283 -0.84 -2.29 7.55
N TYR A 284 -1.85 -2.81 8.23
CA TYR A 284 -2.80 -2.02 9.01
C TYR A 284 -2.19 -1.60 10.36
N ILE A 285 -2.42 -0.35 10.75
CA ILE A 285 -2.04 0.20 12.05
C ILE A 285 -3.28 0.67 12.82
N THR A 286 -3.27 0.50 14.14
CA THR A 286 -4.40 0.91 14.99
C THR A 286 -4.51 2.44 15.08
N PRO A 287 -5.64 2.99 15.54
CA PRO A 287 -5.75 4.42 15.85
C PRO A 287 -4.74 4.94 16.87
N GLU A 288 -4.30 4.14 17.83
CA GLU A 288 -3.23 4.50 18.78
C GLU A 288 -1.87 4.62 18.07
N GLN A 289 -1.52 3.64 17.23
CA GLN A 289 -0.32 3.69 16.39
C GLN A 289 -0.36 4.86 15.41
N THR A 290 -1.53 5.13 14.82
CA THR A 290 -1.75 6.26 13.91
C THR A 290 -1.66 7.59 14.65
N LYS A 291 -2.12 7.68 15.90
CA LYS A 291 -1.93 8.86 16.76
C LYS A 291 -0.45 9.13 17.00
N SER A 292 0.35 8.09 17.24
CA SER A 292 1.81 8.22 17.36
C SER A 292 2.45 8.72 16.08
N LEU A 293 2.06 8.17 14.92
CA LEU A 293 2.56 8.57 13.60
C LEU A 293 2.20 10.03 13.27
N VAL A 294 0.94 10.43 13.47
CA VAL A 294 0.50 11.83 13.35
C VAL A 294 1.28 12.73 14.32
N GLY A 295 1.48 12.29 15.56
CA GLY A 295 2.27 13.02 16.56
C GLY A 295 3.75 13.23 16.20
N ALA A 296 4.31 12.44 15.28
CA ALA A 296 5.67 12.62 14.76
C ALA A 296 5.71 13.54 13.51
N PHE A 297 4.75 13.38 12.58
CA PHE A 297 4.84 14.00 11.24
C PHE A 297 3.91 15.21 11.01
N TYR A 298 2.89 15.44 11.84
CA TYR A 298 1.91 16.53 11.65
C TYR A 298 2.56 17.91 11.49
N CYS A 299 3.63 18.20 12.25
CA CYS A 299 4.32 19.49 12.22
C CYS A 299 5.32 19.67 11.07
N ARG A 300 5.46 18.70 10.15
CA ARG A 300 6.26 18.88 8.93
C ARG A 300 5.56 19.90 8.01
N PRO A 301 6.28 20.85 7.39
CA PRO A 301 5.66 21.92 6.59
C PRO A 301 4.72 21.41 5.48
N SER A 302 5.12 20.34 4.80
CA SER A 302 4.38 19.69 3.70
C SER A 302 3.22 18.78 4.13
N PHE A 303 2.98 18.55 5.43
CA PHE A 303 1.96 17.61 5.89
C PHE A 303 0.53 18.12 5.63
N GLY A 304 -0.24 17.45 4.78
CA GLY A 304 -1.63 17.81 4.45
C GLY A 304 -2.71 17.06 5.23
N GLY A 305 -2.39 15.89 5.77
CA GLY A 305 -3.33 15.05 6.52
C GLY A 305 -3.16 13.56 6.24
N ILE A 306 -4.28 12.82 6.35
CA ILE A 306 -4.34 11.37 6.14
C ILE A 306 -5.17 11.05 4.90
N ALA A 307 -4.72 10.09 4.11
CA ALA A 307 -5.52 9.46 3.06
C ALA A 307 -5.87 8.01 3.44
N VAL A 308 -7.02 7.51 3.01
CA VAL A 308 -7.60 6.26 3.51
C VAL A 308 -8.01 5.36 2.34
N TRP A 309 -7.45 4.17 2.29
CA TRP A 309 -7.77 3.10 1.34
C TRP A 309 -8.58 1.99 2.05
N GLU A 310 -9.88 1.81 1.83
CA GLU A 310 -10.84 2.72 1.19
C GLU A 310 -12.08 2.91 2.09
N ALA A 311 -13.03 3.75 1.67
CA ALA A 311 -14.14 4.22 2.51
C ALA A 311 -15.01 3.09 3.09
N THR A 312 -15.27 2.03 2.33
CA THR A 312 -16.13 0.90 2.78
C THR A 312 -15.41 0.04 3.81
N ARG A 313 -14.10 -0.16 3.66
CA ARG A 313 -13.24 -0.77 4.68
C ARG A 313 -13.21 0.07 5.96
N GLY A 314 -13.15 1.39 5.85
CA GLY A 314 -13.15 2.31 6.98
C GLY A 314 -14.49 2.42 7.72
N ASP A 315 -15.60 2.38 7.01
CA ASP A 315 -16.96 2.30 7.57
C ASP A 315 -17.18 0.99 8.36
N ASN A 316 -16.66 -0.13 7.85
CA ASN A 316 -16.81 -1.46 8.46
C ASN A 316 -15.74 -1.79 9.51
N ASN A 317 -14.81 -0.88 9.81
CA ASN A 317 -13.81 -1.01 10.88
C ASN A 317 -14.06 0.03 12.00
N PRO A 318 -15.12 -0.10 12.80
CA PRO A 318 -15.50 0.89 13.79
C PRO A 318 -14.58 0.85 15.04
N TYR A 319 -14.01 1.99 15.39
CA TYR A 319 -13.25 2.19 16.62
C TYR A 319 -13.99 3.19 17.52
N ASN A 320 -14.31 2.79 18.76
CA ASN A 320 -15.10 3.58 19.71
C ASN A 320 -16.39 4.18 19.13
N GLY A 321 -17.05 3.46 18.22
CA GLY A 321 -18.31 3.88 17.57
C GLY A 321 -18.14 4.86 16.40
N LYS A 322 -16.91 5.10 15.94
CA LYS A 322 -16.59 5.93 14.76
C LYS A 322 -15.95 5.09 13.65
N SER A 323 -16.18 5.46 12.38
CA SER A 323 -15.45 4.88 11.24
C SER A 323 -13.96 5.23 11.31
N PHE A 324 -13.11 4.46 10.62
CA PHE A 324 -11.67 4.70 10.61
C PHE A 324 -11.32 6.14 10.21
N GLN A 325 -11.92 6.65 9.13
CA GLN A 325 -11.72 8.02 8.64
C GLN A 325 -12.22 9.11 9.60
N ALA A 326 -13.27 8.86 10.38
CA ALA A 326 -13.72 9.78 11.43
C ALA A 326 -12.69 9.86 12.58
N VAL A 327 -12.07 8.74 12.94
CA VAL A 327 -10.98 8.72 13.91
C VAL A 327 -9.73 9.41 13.36
N MET A 328 -9.41 9.26 12.07
CA MET A 328 -8.32 10.02 11.44
C MET A 328 -8.54 11.54 11.60
N LYS A 329 -9.77 12.02 11.40
CA LYS A 329 -10.13 13.43 11.59
C LYS A 329 -9.95 13.89 13.04
N ASP A 330 -10.41 13.10 14.01
CA ASP A 330 -10.21 13.39 15.45
C ASP A 330 -8.71 13.54 15.78
N LEU A 331 -7.87 12.63 15.29
CA LEU A 331 -6.43 12.61 15.55
C LEU A 331 -5.72 13.85 14.96
N LEU A 332 -6.07 14.24 13.73
CA LEU A 332 -5.55 15.46 13.11
C LEU A 332 -5.99 16.72 13.87
N VAL A 333 -7.27 16.82 14.25
CA VAL A 333 -7.78 17.96 15.03
C VAL A 333 -7.15 18.02 16.43
N ALA A 334 -6.86 16.88 17.06
CA ALA A 334 -6.15 16.82 18.34
C ALA A 334 -4.67 17.25 18.20
N ALA A 335 -3.99 16.89 17.11
CA ALA A 335 -2.64 17.38 16.82
C ALA A 335 -2.64 18.89 16.56
N ALA A 336 -3.60 19.40 15.79
CA ALA A 336 -3.80 20.83 15.56
C ALA A 336 -4.01 21.62 16.86
N ALA A 337 -4.81 21.09 17.79
CA ALA A 337 -5.05 21.71 19.10
C ALA A 337 -3.85 21.62 20.06
N THR A 338 -2.92 20.70 19.81
CA THR A 338 -1.65 20.58 20.57
C THR A 338 -0.62 21.61 20.11
N GLY A 339 -0.64 21.95 18.81
CA GLY A 339 0.27 22.92 18.19
C GLY A 339 1.69 22.40 17.99
N CYS A 340 2.49 23.16 17.23
CA CYS A 340 3.86 22.76 16.83
C CYS A 340 4.98 23.42 17.64
N GLU A 341 4.64 24.21 18.66
CA GLU A 341 5.58 25.00 19.48
C GLU A 341 6.56 24.14 20.30
N ASN A 342 6.26 22.84 20.48
CA ASN A 342 7.12 21.85 21.13
C ASN A 342 7.50 20.69 20.18
N SER A 343 7.66 20.98 18.88
CA SER A 343 8.19 19.99 17.92
C SER A 343 9.64 19.64 18.27
N GLY A 344 9.82 18.49 18.93
CA GLY A 344 11.14 17.93 19.24
C GLY A 344 12.00 17.70 17.99
N PRO A 345 13.32 17.53 18.16
CA PRO A 345 14.24 17.40 17.03
C PRO A 345 13.92 16.19 16.15
N SER A 346 14.28 16.29 14.87
CA SER A 346 14.46 15.12 13.99
C SER A 346 15.44 14.11 14.63
N PRO A 347 15.38 12.83 14.24
CA PRO A 347 15.90 11.71 15.03
C PRO A 347 17.34 11.89 15.51
N ASP A 348 17.55 11.59 16.81
CA ASP A 348 18.86 11.59 17.47
C ASP A 348 19.71 10.43 16.95
N PRO A 349 20.87 10.68 16.31
CA PRO A 349 21.73 9.61 15.80
C PRO A 349 22.56 8.90 16.89
N SER A 350 22.46 9.28 18.17
CA SER A 350 23.51 9.05 19.14
C SER A 350 23.08 8.53 20.53
N THR A 351 23.26 7.23 20.75
CA THR A 351 23.34 6.63 22.10
C THR A 351 24.70 5.97 22.36
N ASN A 352 25.74 6.79 22.54
CA ASN A 352 27.00 6.34 23.14
C ASN A 352 27.68 7.50 23.92
N PRO A 353 27.91 7.38 25.24
CA PRO A 353 28.32 8.51 26.06
C PRO A 353 29.83 8.83 25.97
N GLY A 354 30.16 9.98 25.36
CA GLY A 354 31.51 10.56 25.32
C GLY A 354 31.44 12.09 25.18
N SER A 355 32.31 12.82 25.87
CA SER A 355 32.14 14.27 26.10
C SER A 355 32.89 15.20 25.13
N ASN A 356 32.37 16.44 25.02
CA ASN A 356 32.99 17.63 24.39
C ASN A 356 32.92 17.71 22.83
N PRO A 357 33.09 18.91 22.20
CA PRO A 357 31.91 19.51 21.58
C PRO A 357 32.05 20.04 20.13
N ASN A 358 31.08 19.64 19.29
CA ASN A 358 30.65 20.31 18.04
C ASN A 358 31.63 20.24 16.83
N PRO A 359 31.20 20.53 15.57
CA PRO A 359 30.77 19.49 14.63
C PRO A 359 31.42 19.63 13.22
N PRO A 360 31.01 18.92 12.15
CA PRO A 360 30.07 17.78 12.03
C PRO A 360 30.70 16.50 11.41
N THR A 361 29.95 15.39 11.40
CA THR A 361 30.40 14.08 10.92
C THR A 361 29.76 13.63 9.60
N ASN A 362 30.59 13.53 8.55
CA ASN A 362 30.63 12.47 7.52
C ASN A 362 29.36 11.59 7.26
N PRO A 363 28.73 11.66 6.07
CA PRO A 363 27.78 10.66 5.57
C PRO A 363 28.49 9.51 4.85
N GLY A 364 28.28 8.28 5.31
CA GLY A 364 28.98 7.09 4.80
C GLY A 364 28.48 6.56 3.44
N GLN A 365 29.43 6.15 2.60
CA GLN A 365 29.31 5.24 1.45
C GLN A 365 28.48 5.67 0.22
N SER A 366 27.40 6.45 0.34
CA SER A 366 26.60 6.89 -0.83
C SER A 366 25.93 8.28 -0.67
N GLY A 367 26.60 9.19 0.03
CA GLY A 367 26.09 10.54 0.30
C GLY A 367 26.38 11.59 -0.78
N SER A 368 25.58 12.67 -0.76
CA SER A 368 25.96 13.97 -1.35
C SER A 368 27.00 14.68 -0.48
N CYS A 369 27.74 15.60 -1.07
CA CYS A 369 28.82 16.37 -0.43
C CYS A 369 28.91 17.79 -1.01
N GLY A 370 29.63 18.67 -0.32
CA GLY A 370 29.79 20.07 -0.73
C GLY A 370 29.47 21.06 0.40
N GLN A 371 29.61 22.34 0.09
CA GLN A 371 29.38 23.43 1.04
C GLN A 371 27.94 23.44 1.56
N GLY A 372 27.77 23.24 2.87
CA GLY A 372 26.46 23.15 3.52
C GLY A 372 25.78 21.78 3.41
N VAL A 373 26.39 20.81 2.73
CA VAL A 373 25.88 19.43 2.57
C VAL A 373 26.66 18.46 3.46
N GLY A 374 28.00 18.49 3.37
CA GLY A 374 28.88 17.60 4.14
C GLY A 374 30.17 17.25 3.39
N SER A 375 31.04 16.49 4.06
CA SER A 375 32.29 15.96 3.52
C SER A 375 32.25 14.44 3.47
N CYS A 376 32.71 13.85 2.37
CA CYS A 376 32.75 12.40 2.14
C CYS A 376 33.59 11.64 3.17
N GLY A 377 33.28 10.36 3.32
CA GLY A 377 34.04 9.44 4.17
C GLY A 377 35.50 9.27 3.75
N SER A 378 36.32 8.80 4.70
CA SER A 378 37.75 8.57 4.47
C SER A 378 37.99 7.66 3.26
N GLY A 379 38.82 8.12 2.31
CA GLY A 379 39.10 7.44 1.05
C GLY A 379 38.13 7.76 -0.10
N TYR A 380 37.11 8.61 0.10
CA TYR A 380 36.17 9.03 -0.93
C TYR A 380 36.39 10.49 -1.33
N CYS A 381 36.31 10.72 -2.64
CA CYS A 381 36.41 12.02 -3.29
C CYS A 381 35.03 12.66 -3.45
N CYS A 382 34.95 13.99 -3.34
CA CYS A 382 33.72 14.73 -3.59
C CYS A 382 33.75 15.31 -5.01
N SER A 383 32.90 14.81 -5.90
CA SER A 383 32.83 15.31 -7.28
C SER A 383 32.38 16.78 -7.34
N LYS A 384 32.65 17.46 -8.46
CA LYS A 384 32.15 18.83 -8.70
C LYS A 384 30.63 18.98 -8.64
N TYR A 385 29.92 17.86 -8.81
CA TYR A 385 28.46 17.77 -8.76
C TYR A 385 27.92 17.50 -7.34
N GLY A 386 28.80 17.35 -6.34
CA GLY A 386 28.42 17.16 -4.95
C GLY A 386 28.01 15.73 -4.60
N TYR A 387 28.73 14.73 -5.13
CA TYR A 387 28.54 13.32 -4.79
C TYR A 387 29.85 12.64 -4.37
N CYS A 388 29.77 11.69 -3.45
CA CYS A 388 30.92 10.91 -2.98
C CYS A 388 31.20 9.68 -3.85
N GLY A 389 32.47 9.43 -4.18
CA GLY A 389 32.89 8.23 -4.90
C GLY A 389 34.42 8.09 -4.98
N THR A 390 34.89 7.00 -5.57
CA THR A 390 36.32 6.63 -5.65
C THR A 390 36.89 6.58 -7.08
N GLY A 391 36.03 6.72 -8.10
CA GLY A 391 36.43 6.74 -9.51
C GLY A 391 36.97 8.10 -9.98
N THR A 392 37.53 8.15 -11.19
CA THR A 392 38.03 9.38 -11.85
C THR A 392 37.01 10.51 -11.85
N ASP A 393 35.75 10.18 -12.05
CA ASP A 393 34.63 11.14 -12.17
C ASP A 393 34.31 11.84 -10.84
N TYR A 394 34.88 11.34 -9.75
CA TYR A 394 34.80 11.88 -8.39
C TYR A 394 36.14 12.46 -7.92
N CYS A 395 37.26 11.83 -8.29
CA CYS A 395 38.61 12.13 -7.81
C CYS A 395 39.48 13.00 -8.73
N GLY A 396 39.03 13.28 -9.96
CA GLY A 396 39.76 14.07 -10.96
C GLY A 396 39.84 15.57 -10.66
N ASP A 397 40.34 16.34 -11.63
CA ASP A 397 40.78 17.74 -11.48
C ASP A 397 39.74 18.71 -10.90
N GLU A 398 38.44 18.40 -11.04
CA GLU A 398 37.33 19.23 -10.55
C GLU A 398 36.74 18.75 -9.19
N CYS A 399 37.39 17.79 -8.53
CA CYS A 399 37.04 17.33 -7.19
C CYS A 399 37.11 18.48 -6.16
N GLN A 400 36.21 18.48 -5.16
CA GLN A 400 36.12 19.54 -4.14
C GLN A 400 36.95 19.20 -2.87
N PRO A 401 38.16 19.78 -2.69
CA PRO A 401 39.12 19.31 -1.67
C PRO A 401 38.74 19.64 -0.22
N ALA A 402 37.78 20.55 0.00
CA ALA A 402 37.22 20.80 1.33
C ALA A 402 36.23 19.70 1.77
N PHE A 403 35.78 18.86 0.85
CA PHE A 403 34.68 17.92 1.05
C PHE A 403 35.01 16.47 0.66
N GLY A 404 36.24 16.15 0.25
CA GLY A 404 36.70 14.79 -0.03
C GLY A 404 38.18 14.72 -0.39
N THR A 405 38.74 13.50 -0.46
CA THR A 405 40.20 13.29 -0.67
C THR A 405 40.62 13.40 -2.13
N CYS A 406 40.65 14.63 -2.66
CA CYS A 406 41.03 14.92 -4.04
C CYS A 406 42.54 14.74 -4.31
N GLY A 407 42.91 14.36 -5.54
CA GLY A 407 44.28 14.43 -6.04
C GLY A 407 45.19 13.22 -5.79
N THR A 408 44.70 12.14 -5.19
CA THR A 408 45.48 10.88 -5.01
C THR A 408 45.24 9.90 -6.16
N SER A 409 45.81 10.19 -7.33
CA SER A 409 45.78 9.29 -8.49
C SER A 409 46.78 8.13 -8.36
N SER A 410 46.62 7.29 -7.33
CA SER A 410 47.22 5.97 -7.27
C SER A 410 46.16 4.94 -7.66
N PRO A 411 46.29 4.22 -8.80
CA PRO A 411 45.45 3.06 -9.03
C PRO A 411 45.73 2.01 -7.93
N PRO A 412 44.72 1.25 -7.48
CA PRO A 412 44.97 0.09 -6.63
C PRO A 412 45.95 -0.87 -7.32
N PRO A 413 46.84 -1.56 -6.58
CA PRO A 413 47.61 -2.65 -7.16
C PRO A 413 46.63 -3.72 -7.67
N GLU A 414 46.81 -4.12 -8.93
CA GLU A 414 46.04 -5.21 -9.53
C GLU A 414 46.24 -6.49 -8.70
N PRO A 415 45.17 -7.18 -8.26
CA PRO A 415 45.31 -8.37 -7.43
C PRO A 415 46.10 -9.46 -8.14
N ALA A 416 47.25 -9.83 -7.57
CA ALA A 416 48.03 -10.95 -8.08
C ALA A 416 47.18 -12.24 -8.05
N PRO A 417 47.27 -13.12 -9.07
CA PRO A 417 46.41 -14.27 -9.21
C PRO A 417 46.61 -15.26 -8.05
N SER A 418 45.61 -15.33 -7.16
CA SER A 418 45.47 -16.42 -6.18
C SER A 418 45.07 -17.70 -6.93
N PRO A 419 45.55 -18.89 -6.52
CA PRO A 419 45.28 -20.14 -7.24
C PRO A 419 43.78 -20.46 -7.33
N GLU A 420 43.43 -21.08 -8.44
CA GLU A 420 42.08 -21.50 -8.85
C GLU A 420 41.45 -22.48 -7.84
N PRO A 421 40.33 -22.12 -7.18
CA PRO A 421 39.54 -23.06 -6.40
C PRO A 421 38.65 -23.89 -7.34
N GLU A 422 38.60 -25.20 -7.08
CA GLU A 422 37.70 -26.15 -7.74
C GLU A 422 36.23 -25.75 -7.49
N PRO A 423 35.32 -25.84 -8.48
CA PRO A 423 34.02 -25.16 -8.40
C PRO A 423 33.06 -25.82 -7.40
N GLU A 424 32.67 -25.08 -6.36
CA GLU A 424 31.59 -25.47 -5.46
C GLU A 424 30.20 -25.38 -6.15
N PRO A 425 29.26 -26.30 -5.85
CA PRO A 425 27.98 -26.41 -6.53
C PRO A 425 26.97 -25.30 -6.14
N PRO A 426 25.99 -24.99 -7.01
CA PRO A 426 25.10 -23.83 -6.83
C PRO A 426 24.10 -24.01 -5.68
N THR A 427 24.08 -23.04 -4.76
CA THR A 427 23.10 -22.90 -3.68
C THR A 427 21.80 -22.26 -4.16
N ASN A 428 20.97 -23.04 -4.85
CA ASN A 428 19.64 -22.59 -5.30
C ASN A 428 18.63 -22.56 -4.11
N PRO A 429 18.01 -21.41 -3.76
CA PRO A 429 16.95 -21.36 -2.74
C PRO A 429 15.65 -21.92 -3.32
N GLY A 430 15.53 -23.25 -3.31
CA GLY A 430 14.39 -23.96 -3.89
C GLY A 430 13.08 -23.85 -3.08
N PRO A 431 11.99 -24.44 -3.58
CA PRO A 431 10.65 -23.98 -3.31
C PRO A 431 10.16 -24.24 -1.87
N GLY A 432 9.36 -23.30 -1.38
CA GLY A 432 8.38 -23.51 -0.31
C GLY A 432 7.00 -23.86 -0.88
N PRO A 433 5.98 -24.08 -0.02
CA PRO A 433 4.63 -24.44 -0.47
C PRO A 433 4.03 -23.34 -1.37
N GLY A 434 3.83 -23.66 -2.65
CA GLY A 434 3.30 -22.73 -3.66
C GLY A 434 3.99 -22.79 -5.02
N GLN A 435 5.19 -23.37 -5.11
CA GLN A 435 5.87 -23.72 -6.36
C GLN A 435 6.24 -25.22 -6.30
N ASP A 436 6.11 -25.92 -7.44
CA ASP A 436 6.00 -27.38 -7.73
C ASP A 436 6.32 -28.47 -6.67
N GLY A 437 7.09 -28.18 -5.62
CA GLY A 437 7.25 -29.01 -4.42
C GLY A 437 8.30 -30.10 -4.56
N THR A 438 9.09 -30.11 -5.64
CA THR A 438 10.05 -31.19 -5.94
C THR A 438 11.47 -30.90 -5.44
N CYS A 439 12.22 -31.96 -5.12
CA CYS A 439 13.57 -31.88 -4.55
C CYS A 439 14.40 -33.14 -4.83
N GLY A 440 15.71 -33.05 -4.61
CA GLY A 440 16.66 -34.14 -4.79
C GLY A 440 17.74 -33.85 -5.82
N ALA A 441 18.60 -34.84 -6.07
CA ALA A 441 19.77 -34.70 -6.94
C ALA A 441 19.39 -34.29 -8.37
N GLY A 442 19.85 -33.11 -8.80
CA GLY A 442 19.55 -32.54 -10.12
C GLY A 442 18.18 -31.86 -10.23
N ILE A 443 17.39 -31.79 -9.16
CA ILE A 443 16.08 -31.13 -9.11
C ILE A 443 16.16 -29.84 -8.29
N GLY A 444 16.49 -29.94 -7.00
CA GLY A 444 16.49 -28.76 -6.12
C GLY A 444 16.58 -29.08 -4.63
N LEU A 445 16.71 -28.01 -3.84
CA LEU A 445 16.68 -28.03 -2.38
C LEU A 445 15.28 -27.62 -1.89
N CYS A 446 14.83 -28.17 -0.78
CA CYS A 446 13.63 -27.65 -0.11
C CYS A 446 13.90 -26.32 0.60
N GLY A 447 12.89 -25.45 0.63
CA GLY A 447 12.95 -24.17 1.37
C GLY A 447 13.27 -24.34 2.86
N ALA A 448 13.70 -23.25 3.51
CA ALA A 448 14.13 -23.27 4.90
C ALA A 448 13.06 -23.85 5.85
N GLY A 449 13.43 -24.91 6.59
CA GLY A 449 12.54 -25.63 7.51
C GLY A 449 11.86 -26.87 6.92
N TYR A 450 11.98 -27.13 5.61
CA TYR A 450 11.35 -28.27 4.93
C TYR A 450 12.34 -29.42 4.69
N CYS A 451 11.82 -30.64 4.72
CA CYS A 451 12.52 -31.90 4.53
C CYS A 451 12.26 -32.46 3.14
N CYS A 452 13.27 -33.09 2.52
CA CYS A 452 13.11 -33.73 1.20
C CYS A 452 12.85 -35.23 1.38
N SER A 453 11.65 -35.71 1.05
CA SER A 453 11.29 -37.13 1.09
C SER A 453 12.10 -37.98 0.09
N SER A 454 12.22 -39.29 0.33
CA SER A 454 12.81 -40.24 -0.63
C SER A 454 12.10 -40.28 -1.98
N SER A 455 10.84 -39.84 -2.04
CA SER A 455 10.05 -39.69 -3.27
C SER A 455 10.37 -38.42 -4.07
N GLY A 456 11.25 -37.54 -3.58
CA GLY A 456 11.65 -36.31 -4.27
C GLY A 456 10.70 -35.13 -4.09
N TYR A 457 10.00 -35.04 -2.95
CA TYR A 457 9.09 -33.93 -2.62
C TYR A 457 9.39 -33.30 -1.26
N CYS A 458 9.09 -32.01 -1.12
CA CYS A 458 9.28 -31.21 0.09
C CYS A 458 8.09 -31.25 1.04
N GLY A 459 8.35 -31.38 2.35
CA GLY A 459 7.31 -31.35 3.39
C GLY A 459 7.89 -31.31 4.81
N THR A 460 7.02 -31.28 5.82
CA THR A 460 7.40 -31.08 7.24
C THR A 460 6.93 -32.20 8.19
N SER A 461 6.23 -33.22 7.70
CA SER A 461 5.82 -34.38 8.50
C SER A 461 6.80 -35.55 8.40
N ASP A 462 6.66 -36.57 9.25
CA ASP A 462 7.57 -37.72 9.33
C ASP A 462 7.74 -38.48 8.00
N ALA A 463 6.76 -38.43 7.09
CA ALA A 463 6.88 -38.99 5.74
C ALA A 463 7.95 -38.29 4.86
N TYR A 464 8.32 -37.06 5.24
CA TYR A 464 9.33 -36.22 4.57
C TYR A 464 10.58 -36.07 5.42
N CYS A 465 10.44 -35.96 6.75
CA CYS A 465 11.53 -35.71 7.70
C CYS A 465 12.11 -36.96 8.38
N GLY A 466 11.45 -38.11 8.26
CA GLY A 466 11.85 -39.36 8.92
C GLY A 466 13.10 -40.01 8.33
N SER A 467 13.33 -41.28 8.68
CA SER A 467 14.56 -42.03 8.35
C SER A 467 14.84 -42.28 6.86
N GLN A 468 14.00 -41.76 5.95
CA GLN A 468 14.15 -41.81 4.50
C GLN A 468 14.24 -40.42 3.85
N CYS A 469 14.42 -39.36 4.65
CA CYS A 469 14.72 -38.01 4.16
C CYS A 469 16.07 -37.98 3.42
N GLN A 470 16.14 -37.33 2.25
CA GLN A 470 17.34 -37.21 1.41
C GLN A 470 18.32 -36.17 1.98
N PRO A 471 19.46 -36.58 2.59
CA PRO A 471 20.35 -35.64 3.25
C PRO A 471 20.99 -34.67 2.26
N GLY A 472 21.06 -33.40 2.63
CA GLY A 472 21.57 -32.32 1.77
C GLY A 472 20.53 -31.68 0.85
N PHE A 473 19.34 -32.28 0.68
CA PHE A 473 18.24 -31.71 -0.13
C PHE A 473 17.10 -31.10 0.71
N GLY A 474 17.16 -31.24 2.03
CA GLY A 474 16.25 -30.61 3.00
C GLY A 474 16.75 -30.83 4.44
N LYS A 475 15.99 -30.35 5.43
CA LYS A 475 16.33 -30.47 6.87
C LYS A 475 16.06 -31.88 7.42
N CYS A 476 16.88 -32.85 7.01
CA CYS A 476 16.83 -34.21 7.54
C CYS A 476 17.49 -34.27 8.94
N ASP A 477 16.70 -34.54 9.98
CA ASP A 477 17.23 -34.74 11.33
C ASP A 477 17.82 -36.17 11.45
N ASN A 478 19.15 -36.27 11.38
CA ASN A 478 19.88 -37.54 11.33
C ASN A 478 19.72 -38.36 12.63
N VAL A 479 18.83 -39.35 12.62
CA VAL A 479 18.71 -40.36 13.68
C VAL A 479 19.85 -41.39 13.58
N GLY A 480 20.76 -41.42 14.56
CA GLY A 480 21.80 -42.46 14.61
C GLY A 480 22.66 -42.44 15.88
N GLY A 481 22.45 -43.41 16.79
CA GLY A 481 23.26 -43.60 18.00
C GLY A 481 22.47 -44.03 19.23
N GLY A 482 21.99 -45.28 19.27
CA GLY A 482 21.07 -45.74 20.31
C GLY A 482 21.72 -46.18 21.64
N GLY A 483 20.89 -46.36 22.68
CA GLY A 483 21.28 -47.11 23.88
C GLY A 483 20.52 -46.78 25.18
N GLY A 484 19.65 -47.68 25.63
CA GLY A 484 19.63 -48.06 27.05
C GLY A 484 18.58 -47.47 28.02
N GLY A 485 17.35 -47.99 27.96
CA GLY A 485 16.57 -48.31 29.17
C GLY A 485 15.81 -47.19 29.91
N GLY A 486 14.86 -47.60 30.75
CA GLY A 486 13.96 -46.74 31.52
C GLY A 486 12.50 -47.13 31.29
N ALA A 487 11.88 -47.81 32.26
CA ALA A 487 10.50 -48.28 32.20
C ALA A 487 9.62 -47.55 33.24
N GLU A 488 8.31 -47.79 33.14
CA GLU A 488 7.29 -47.52 34.17
C GLU A 488 6.97 -46.03 34.49
N SER A 489 5.81 -45.69 35.08
CA SER A 489 4.44 -46.24 34.95
C SER A 489 3.43 -45.29 35.65
N GLY A 490 2.13 -45.51 35.42
CA GLY A 490 1.10 -45.33 36.48
C GLY A 490 0.13 -44.14 36.37
N GLY A 491 -1.15 -44.43 36.58
CA GLY A 491 -2.22 -43.45 36.89
C GLY A 491 -2.78 -42.67 35.68
N GLY A 492 -4.04 -42.82 35.26
CA GLY A 492 -5.15 -43.63 35.78
C GLY A 492 -6.20 -42.77 36.50
N GLY A 493 -7.35 -42.55 35.84
CA GLY A 493 -8.45 -41.73 36.35
C GLY A 493 -9.58 -41.64 35.34
N SER A 494 -10.49 -42.63 35.35
CA SER A 494 -11.58 -42.76 34.38
C SER A 494 -12.94 -42.60 35.05
N ASP A 495 -13.82 -41.76 34.48
CA ASP A 495 -15.28 -41.81 34.64
C ASP A 495 -15.93 -40.96 33.52
N GLY A 496 -17.05 -41.32 32.89
CA GLY A 496 -17.83 -42.56 32.97
C GLY A 496 -19.17 -42.46 32.22
N GLY A 497 -19.41 -43.35 31.25
CA GLY A 497 -20.66 -43.43 30.44
C GLY A 497 -20.55 -42.74 29.07
N SER A 498 -20.63 -43.39 27.90
CA SER A 498 -21.56 -44.41 27.35
C SER A 498 -22.96 -43.85 27.04
N GLY A 499 -23.49 -43.91 25.81
CA GLY A 499 -23.00 -44.44 24.51
C GLY A 499 -23.94 -43.95 23.37
N ASN A 500 -24.01 -44.52 22.16
CA ASN A 500 -23.39 -45.72 21.58
C ASN A 500 -23.53 -45.71 20.03
N GLY A 501 -22.50 -46.15 19.29
CA GLY A 501 -22.63 -46.74 17.95
C GLY A 501 -22.61 -45.80 16.73
N GLY A 502 -21.63 -45.98 15.84
CA GLY A 502 -21.55 -45.30 14.52
C GLY A 502 -20.15 -44.79 14.18
N GLY A 503 -19.18 -45.68 13.96
CA GLY A 503 -17.78 -45.31 13.74
C GLY A 503 -17.48 -44.84 12.31
N GLY A 504 -16.61 -43.83 12.18
CA GLY A 504 -16.14 -43.29 10.90
C GLY A 504 -14.98 -42.30 11.07
N GLY A 505 -13.76 -42.82 11.12
CA GLY A 505 -12.50 -42.09 10.97
C GLY A 505 -12.25 -40.88 11.88
N ASP A 506 -11.42 -41.05 12.92
CA ASP A 506 -10.49 -39.97 13.26
C ASP A 506 -9.44 -39.91 12.14
N THR A 507 -9.46 -38.83 11.38
CA THR A 507 -8.62 -38.64 10.19
C THR A 507 -7.27 -38.00 10.50
N GLY A 508 -7.01 -37.61 11.75
CA GLY A 508 -5.83 -36.83 12.13
C GLY A 508 -5.79 -35.42 11.52
N LEU A 509 -6.88 -35.00 10.85
CA LEU A 509 -6.98 -33.68 10.24
C LEU A 509 -7.29 -32.63 11.30
N HIS A 510 -6.55 -31.53 11.25
CA HIS A 510 -6.78 -30.38 12.13
C HIS A 510 -8.12 -29.70 11.78
N VAL A 511 -8.72 -29.01 12.77
CA VAL A 511 -9.90 -28.17 12.52
C VAL A 511 -9.49 -26.99 11.65
N SER A 512 -10.24 -26.77 10.57
CA SER A 512 -10.01 -25.71 9.58
C SER A 512 -9.95 -24.33 10.24
N ARG A 513 -9.04 -23.47 9.75
CA ARG A 513 -8.82 -22.10 10.26
C ARG A 513 -8.94 -21.02 9.19
N ASP A 514 -8.79 -21.41 7.94
CA ASP A 514 -8.91 -20.60 6.73
C ASP A 514 -10.26 -20.79 6.02
N GLY A 515 -11.02 -21.83 6.40
CA GLY A 515 -12.26 -22.23 5.75
C GLY A 515 -12.09 -23.34 4.69
N SER A 516 -10.88 -23.84 4.45
CA SER A 516 -10.64 -24.98 3.55
C SER A 516 -10.90 -26.32 4.26
N CYS A 517 -11.36 -27.34 3.53
CA CYS A 517 -11.60 -28.68 4.06
C CYS A 517 -11.51 -29.76 2.98
N GLY A 518 -11.34 -31.02 3.40
CA GLY A 518 -11.26 -32.16 2.49
C GLY A 518 -10.15 -33.15 2.85
N ALA A 519 -10.03 -34.20 2.05
CA ALA A 519 -9.03 -35.25 2.23
C ALA A 519 -7.60 -34.68 2.21
N GLY A 520 -6.87 -34.84 3.32
CA GLY A 520 -5.51 -34.32 3.46
C GLY A 520 -5.40 -32.81 3.75
N VAL A 521 -6.52 -32.09 3.84
CA VAL A 521 -6.56 -30.65 4.12
C VAL A 521 -6.89 -30.41 5.60
N ALA A 522 -8.18 -30.40 5.96
CA ALA A 522 -8.68 -30.07 7.28
C ALA A 522 -10.12 -30.57 7.45
N THR A 523 -10.64 -30.57 8.68
CA THR A 523 -12.04 -30.85 8.99
C THR A 523 -12.78 -29.58 9.45
N CYS A 524 -14.03 -29.43 9.03
CA CYS A 524 -14.93 -28.38 9.52
C CYS A 524 -15.58 -28.75 10.87
N ARG A 525 -15.52 -30.02 11.29
CA ARG A 525 -16.11 -30.47 12.57
C ARG A 525 -15.46 -29.70 13.73
N GLY A 526 -16.25 -28.88 14.42
CA GLY A 526 -15.76 -27.99 15.49
C GLY A 526 -15.40 -26.56 15.07
N ASN A 527 -15.51 -26.20 13.79
CA ASN A 527 -15.25 -24.84 13.29
C ASN A 527 -16.43 -23.87 13.53
N GLY A 528 -16.80 -23.67 14.81
CA GLY A 528 -17.89 -22.79 15.21
C GLY A 528 -19.23 -23.18 14.59
N ASP A 529 -19.88 -22.25 13.91
CA ASP A 529 -21.13 -22.49 13.15
C ASP A 529 -20.88 -23.15 11.78
N TYR A 530 -19.66 -23.07 11.23
CA TYR A 530 -19.31 -23.44 9.86
C TYR A 530 -18.92 -24.91 9.72
N GLN A 531 -19.73 -25.82 10.27
CA GLN A 531 -19.31 -27.23 10.46
C GLN A 531 -19.45 -28.12 9.22
N CYS A 532 -20.06 -27.64 8.13
CA CYS A 532 -20.32 -28.42 6.92
C CYS A 532 -19.21 -28.24 5.89
N CYS A 533 -18.65 -29.33 5.36
CA CYS A 533 -17.65 -29.29 4.29
C CYS A 533 -18.32 -29.49 2.94
N SER A 534 -18.35 -28.47 2.08
CA SER A 534 -18.97 -28.54 0.74
C SER A 534 -18.21 -29.49 -0.21
N GLU A 535 -18.86 -29.92 -1.30
CA GLU A 535 -18.21 -30.69 -2.39
C GLU A 535 -16.99 -29.97 -2.98
N TRP A 536 -16.97 -28.64 -2.87
CA TRP A 536 -15.91 -27.74 -3.35
C TRP A 536 -14.74 -27.56 -2.39
N GLY A 537 -14.76 -28.21 -1.22
CA GLY A 537 -13.67 -28.18 -0.24
C GLY A 537 -13.67 -26.94 0.67
N PHE A 538 -14.84 -26.35 0.95
CA PHE A 538 -14.99 -25.20 1.85
C PHE A 538 -15.95 -25.45 3.00
N CYS A 539 -15.60 -24.96 4.19
CA CYS A 539 -16.42 -24.95 5.39
C CYS A 539 -17.52 -23.89 5.33
N GLY A 540 -18.74 -24.25 5.73
CA GLY A 540 -19.86 -23.33 5.81
C GLY A 540 -21.03 -23.84 6.65
N ALA A 541 -22.07 -23.00 6.72
CA ALA A 541 -23.28 -23.24 7.53
C ALA A 541 -24.58 -23.21 6.68
N THR A 542 -24.47 -23.02 5.37
CA THR A 542 -25.64 -22.87 4.47
C THR A 542 -25.97 -24.19 3.75
N ALA A 543 -27.17 -24.30 3.18
CA ALA A 543 -27.60 -25.49 2.46
C ALA A 543 -26.65 -25.92 1.31
N GLY A 544 -25.93 -24.98 0.68
CA GLY A 544 -24.90 -25.27 -0.33
C GLY A 544 -23.58 -25.83 0.22
N HIS A 545 -23.42 -25.88 1.55
CA HIS A 545 -22.29 -26.51 2.23
C HIS A 545 -22.71 -27.79 2.97
N CYS A 546 -23.93 -27.82 3.52
CA CYS A 546 -24.42 -28.92 4.36
C CYS A 546 -25.24 -29.99 3.62
N GLY A 547 -25.84 -29.65 2.47
CA GLY A 547 -26.74 -30.53 1.72
C GLY A 547 -26.03 -31.39 0.69
N THR A 548 -26.65 -31.57 -0.49
CA THR A 548 -26.13 -32.39 -1.59
C THR A 548 -24.67 -32.02 -1.92
N GLY A 549 -23.80 -33.04 -1.96
CA GLY A 549 -22.36 -32.88 -2.21
C GLY A 549 -21.50 -32.71 -0.95
N CYS A 550 -22.09 -32.43 0.23
CA CYS A 550 -21.35 -32.27 1.47
C CYS A 550 -20.47 -33.50 1.79
N GLN A 551 -19.19 -33.26 2.02
CA GLN A 551 -18.18 -34.27 2.27
C GLN A 551 -18.26 -34.76 3.72
N ALA A 552 -19.04 -35.82 3.95
CA ALA A 552 -19.37 -36.34 5.28
C ALA A 552 -18.15 -36.63 6.15
N ASP A 553 -17.02 -37.09 5.59
CA ASP A 553 -15.79 -37.41 6.34
C ASP A 553 -15.08 -36.17 6.91
N PHE A 554 -15.32 -34.98 6.34
CA PHE A 554 -14.62 -33.73 6.66
C PHE A 554 -15.52 -32.63 7.23
N GLY A 555 -16.80 -32.94 7.50
CA GLY A 555 -17.76 -31.99 8.07
C GLY A 555 -18.95 -32.66 8.74
N VAL A 556 -20.01 -31.88 8.94
CA VAL A 556 -21.34 -32.32 9.35
C VAL A 556 -22.30 -32.04 8.20
N CYS A 557 -23.02 -33.05 7.73
CA CYS A 557 -23.92 -32.97 6.56
C CYS A 557 -25.34 -33.38 6.96
N GLY A 558 -26.37 -32.92 6.22
CA GLY A 558 -27.79 -33.13 6.56
C GLY A 558 -28.75 -33.06 5.38
#